data_AF-A0A143WXJ6-F1
#
_entry.id   AF-A0A143WXJ6-F1
#
_cell.length_a   1.000
_cell.length_b   1.000
_cell.length_c   1.000
_cell.angle_alpha   90.00
_cell.angle_beta   90.00
_cell.angle_gamma   90.00
#
_symmetry.space_group_name_H-M   'P 1'
#
loop_
_entity.id
_entity.type
_entity.pdbx_description
1 polymer ?
#
loop_
_entity_poly.entity_id
_entity_poly.type
_entity_poly.pdbx_seq_one_letter_code
_entity_poly.pdbx_strand_id
1 'polypeptide(L)'
;MIAGDEGLHRMQRAFRGVLDAFARPGTVRTVEPAFGSPARPTALDASLEQVVRLFVDQAVTFCIADSETDAAAAYLSSETHARRAPLRDADFVVVPARADAQTAREAVAEACCGTLIAPEKGATVLMGCARLAEVPEGDGVDEARGWCDTSEAKGAGEVKGVGEPAMHVVALRGPGVERENRFAVDRVDWLHARAERGDEFPCGIEIVLVDPEGRVVAIPRSSSATLVGDPSPMFHVKQSPHCSAAEEQMFHVKHPEEPSCEESPRGGSVDGTPVDKASMGEVPLREGLAGEVSADRASVDEASMGEAPMGGAPAGEASMGKAPTGEASTSEVSANGEVR
;
A
#
# COMPACT_ATOMS: atom_id res chain seq x y z
N MET A 1 -8.88 -27.72 -17.31
CA MET A 1 -9.51 -27.38 -16.02
C MET A 1 -8.48 -27.34 -14.86
N ILE A 2 -7.20 -27.00 -15.12
CA ILE A 2 -6.09 -27.04 -14.12
C ILE A 2 -5.46 -25.64 -13.89
N ALA A 3 -5.66 -24.68 -14.80
CA ALA A 3 -5.08 -23.34 -14.69
C ALA A 3 -5.64 -22.49 -13.52
N GLY A 4 -6.87 -22.78 -13.06
CA GLY A 4 -7.50 -22.04 -11.96
C GLY A 4 -6.88 -22.34 -10.59
N ASP A 5 -6.44 -23.57 -10.36
CA ASP A 5 -5.88 -24.01 -9.07
C ASP A 5 -4.44 -23.49 -8.87
N GLU A 6 -3.64 -23.47 -9.95
CA GLU A 6 -2.29 -22.91 -9.92
C GLU A 6 -2.29 -21.40 -9.66
N GLY A 7 -3.23 -20.66 -10.25
CA GLY A 7 -3.39 -19.22 -10.02
C GLY A 7 -3.81 -18.90 -8.59
N LEU A 8 -4.74 -19.68 -8.02
CA LEU A 8 -5.15 -19.52 -6.63
C LEU A 8 -3.99 -19.79 -5.66
N HIS A 9 -3.28 -20.90 -5.84
CA HIS A 9 -2.13 -21.24 -5.00
C HIS A 9 -0.99 -20.23 -5.12
N ARG A 10 -0.75 -19.68 -6.32
CA ARG A 10 0.21 -18.57 -6.53
C ARG A 10 -0.20 -17.35 -5.72
N MET A 11 -1.46 -16.92 -5.81
CA MET A 11 -1.96 -15.76 -5.07
C MET A 11 -1.83 -15.95 -3.56
N GLN A 12 -2.17 -17.13 -3.04
CA GLN A 12 -2.01 -17.44 -1.62
C GLN A 12 -0.55 -17.43 -1.16
N ARG A 13 0.38 -17.96 -1.97
CA ARG A 13 1.83 -17.91 -1.66
C ARG A 13 2.34 -16.47 -1.67
N ALA A 14 1.98 -15.69 -2.69
CA ALA A 14 2.36 -14.29 -2.80
C ALA A 14 1.80 -13.47 -1.62
N PHE A 15 0.54 -13.67 -1.25
CA PHE A 15 -0.09 -13.02 -0.09
C PHE A 15 0.66 -13.32 1.21
N ARG A 16 1.00 -14.60 1.47
CA ARG A 16 1.79 -14.97 2.65
C ARG A 16 3.18 -14.36 2.63
N GLY A 17 3.81 -14.29 1.47
CA GLY A 17 5.12 -13.63 1.29
C GLY A 17 5.07 -12.15 1.68
N VAL A 18 4.06 -11.41 1.21
CA VAL A 18 3.91 -10.00 1.54
C VAL A 18 3.50 -9.79 3.00
N LEU A 19 2.57 -10.58 3.54
CA LEU A 19 2.23 -10.54 4.97
C LEU A 19 3.45 -10.79 5.86
N ASP A 20 4.31 -11.73 5.46
CA ASP A 20 5.52 -12.01 6.20
C ASP A 20 6.55 -10.87 6.13
N ALA A 21 6.63 -10.17 4.99
CA ALA A 21 7.43 -8.95 4.86
C ALA A 21 6.91 -7.82 5.76
N PHE A 22 5.58 -7.68 5.95
CA PHE A 22 5.00 -6.75 6.91
C PHE A 22 5.27 -7.15 8.36
N ALA A 23 5.20 -8.45 8.67
CA ALA A 23 5.43 -8.98 10.01
C ALA A 23 6.91 -8.90 10.44
N ARG A 24 7.83 -8.91 9.46
CA ARG A 24 9.28 -8.78 9.64
C ARG A 24 9.82 -7.66 8.73
N PRO A 25 9.55 -6.39 9.07
CA PRO A 25 9.91 -5.26 8.23
C PRO A 25 11.38 -5.29 7.83
N GLY A 26 11.65 -5.03 6.54
CA GLY A 26 13.01 -5.00 6.00
C GLY A 26 13.52 -6.35 5.54
N THR A 27 12.83 -7.46 5.83
CA THR A 27 13.20 -8.78 5.29
C THR A 27 12.75 -8.86 3.84
N VAL A 28 13.67 -9.21 2.94
CA VAL A 28 13.35 -9.47 1.55
C VAL A 28 12.61 -10.80 1.45
N ARG A 29 11.48 -10.78 0.76
CA ARG A 29 10.71 -11.97 0.39
C ARG A 29 10.61 -12.07 -1.12
N THR A 30 10.22 -13.23 -1.61
CA THR A 30 10.01 -13.45 -3.04
C THR A 30 8.55 -13.77 -3.30
N VAL A 31 7.96 -13.08 -4.26
CA VAL A 31 6.67 -13.38 -4.84
C VAL A 31 6.87 -13.86 -6.28
N GLU A 32 6.12 -14.86 -6.69
CA GLU A 32 6.15 -15.27 -8.09
C GLU A 32 5.43 -14.22 -8.94
N PRO A 33 5.97 -13.78 -10.09
CA PRO A 33 5.36 -12.74 -10.91
C PRO A 33 3.98 -13.16 -11.46
N ALA A 34 3.17 -12.16 -11.79
CA ALA A 34 1.86 -12.37 -12.40
C ALA A 34 2.02 -13.01 -13.78
N PHE A 35 1.07 -13.87 -14.15
CA PHE A 35 1.04 -14.50 -15.47
C PHE A 35 1.13 -13.44 -16.57
N GLY A 36 1.87 -13.75 -17.64
CA GLY A 36 2.01 -12.83 -18.76
C GLY A 36 0.66 -12.51 -19.39
N SER A 37 0.35 -11.22 -19.53
CA SER A 37 -0.76 -10.72 -20.32
C SER A 37 -0.19 -9.88 -21.47
N PRO A 38 -0.56 -10.14 -22.75
CA PRO A 38 -0.10 -9.30 -23.86
C PRO A 38 -0.65 -7.87 -23.78
N ALA A 39 -1.70 -7.64 -22.98
CA ALA A 39 -2.28 -6.32 -22.75
C ALA A 39 -1.59 -5.54 -21.62
N ARG A 40 -0.66 -6.16 -20.87
CA ARG A 40 0.08 -5.49 -19.78
C ARG A 40 0.91 -4.33 -20.34
N PRO A 41 0.71 -3.10 -19.85
CA PRO A 41 1.53 -1.96 -20.24
C PRO A 41 2.97 -2.11 -19.78
N THR A 42 3.93 -1.65 -20.59
CA THR A 42 5.37 -1.69 -20.27
C THR A 42 5.72 -0.99 -18.95
N ALA A 43 4.92 0.00 -18.56
CA ALA A 43 5.04 0.71 -17.29
C ALA A 43 4.90 -0.19 -16.05
N LEU A 44 4.13 -1.27 -16.16
CA LEU A 44 3.80 -2.14 -15.04
C LEU A 44 4.49 -3.49 -15.24
N ASP A 45 5.52 -3.78 -14.46
CA ASP A 45 6.17 -5.09 -14.51
C ASP A 45 5.29 -6.18 -13.87
N ALA A 46 5.62 -7.44 -14.15
CA ALA A 46 4.84 -8.59 -13.73
C ALA A 46 4.79 -8.78 -12.20
N SER A 47 5.86 -8.38 -11.52
CA SER A 47 6.01 -8.55 -10.07
C SER A 47 5.23 -7.46 -9.33
N LEU A 48 5.33 -6.21 -9.78
CA LEU A 48 4.51 -5.12 -9.27
C LEU A 48 3.02 -5.38 -9.51
N GLU A 49 2.61 -5.84 -10.70
CA GLU A 49 1.20 -6.24 -10.94
C GLU A 49 0.76 -7.34 -9.97
N GLN A 50 1.59 -8.37 -9.74
CA GLN A 50 1.24 -9.43 -8.81
C GLN A 50 0.93 -8.89 -7.42
N VAL A 51 1.75 -7.95 -6.92
CA VAL A 51 1.53 -7.34 -5.60
C VAL A 51 0.29 -6.46 -5.61
N VAL A 52 0.07 -5.66 -6.66
CA VAL A 52 -1.16 -4.85 -6.82
C VAL A 52 -2.40 -5.73 -6.75
N ARG A 53 -2.41 -6.87 -7.44
CA ARG A 53 -3.55 -7.79 -7.48
C ARG A 53 -3.82 -8.55 -6.18
N LEU A 54 -2.92 -8.48 -5.19
CA LEU A 54 -3.18 -9.01 -3.85
C LEU A 54 -4.14 -8.13 -3.05
N PHE A 55 -4.14 -6.83 -3.32
CA PHE A 55 -4.79 -5.83 -2.46
C PHE A 55 -5.81 -4.96 -3.17
N VAL A 56 -5.65 -4.77 -4.49
CA VAL A 56 -6.49 -3.90 -5.30
C VAL A 56 -7.60 -4.72 -5.94
N ASP A 57 -8.83 -4.46 -5.50
CA ASP A 57 -10.07 -5.02 -6.02
C ASP A 57 -11.17 -3.94 -6.10
N GLN A 58 -12.38 -4.35 -6.48
CA GLN A 58 -13.55 -3.45 -6.62
C GLN A 58 -13.95 -2.66 -5.36
N ALA A 59 -13.49 -3.07 -4.16
CA ALA A 59 -13.83 -2.42 -2.90
C ALA A 59 -12.94 -1.21 -2.59
N VAL A 60 -11.80 -1.09 -3.27
CA VAL A 60 -10.80 -0.05 -3.01
C VAL A 60 -10.56 0.84 -4.22
N THR A 61 -9.86 1.93 -3.97
CA THR A 61 -9.45 2.89 -4.99
C THR A 61 -7.94 2.88 -5.19
N PHE A 62 -7.50 3.24 -6.38
CA PHE A 62 -6.07 3.35 -6.67
C PHE A 62 -5.73 4.55 -7.57
N CYS A 63 -4.46 4.93 -7.56
CA CYS A 63 -3.88 5.80 -8.58
C CYS A 63 -2.55 5.23 -9.09
N ILE A 64 -2.14 5.65 -10.29
CA ILE A 64 -0.79 5.40 -10.82
C ILE A 64 -0.01 6.70 -10.68
N ALA A 65 1.12 6.66 -9.98
CA ALA A 65 2.04 7.78 -9.86
C ALA A 65 3.16 7.62 -10.89
N ASP A 66 2.95 8.19 -12.06
CA ASP A 66 3.86 8.09 -13.20
C ASP A 66 3.57 9.24 -14.20
N SER A 67 4.48 9.48 -15.14
CA SER A 67 4.25 10.46 -16.21
C SER A 67 3.23 9.98 -17.27
N GLU A 68 3.07 8.66 -17.45
CA GLU A 68 2.11 8.05 -18.39
C GLU A 68 1.18 7.08 -17.65
N THR A 69 0.08 7.61 -17.11
CA THR A 69 -0.80 6.84 -16.21
C THR A 69 -1.91 6.08 -16.94
N ASP A 70 -2.39 6.58 -18.07
CA ASP A 70 -3.69 6.16 -18.63
C ASP A 70 -3.76 4.69 -19.02
N ALA A 71 -2.72 4.16 -19.67
CA ALA A 71 -2.67 2.76 -20.08
C ALA A 71 -2.60 1.81 -18.88
N ALA A 72 -1.70 2.08 -17.92
CA ALA A 72 -1.55 1.30 -16.69
C ALA A 72 -2.83 1.33 -15.84
N ALA A 73 -3.46 2.49 -15.71
CA ALA A 73 -4.68 2.65 -14.96
C ALA A 73 -5.89 1.99 -15.66
N ALA A 74 -5.96 2.01 -16.99
CA ALA A 74 -7.00 1.31 -17.75
C ALA A 74 -6.86 -0.20 -17.62
N TYR A 75 -5.64 -0.69 -17.76
CA TYR A 75 -5.32 -2.09 -17.58
C TYR A 75 -5.70 -2.57 -16.18
N LEU A 76 -5.23 -1.91 -15.12
CA LEU A 76 -5.51 -2.32 -13.74
C LEU A 76 -7.01 -2.22 -13.39
N SER A 77 -7.72 -1.17 -13.84
CA SER A 77 -9.18 -1.12 -13.67
C SER A 77 -9.89 -2.30 -14.35
N SER A 78 -9.42 -2.74 -15.51
CA SER A 78 -10.02 -3.90 -16.20
C SER A 78 -9.72 -5.23 -15.52
N GLU A 79 -8.52 -5.40 -14.95
CA GLU A 79 -8.12 -6.64 -14.28
C GLU A 79 -8.69 -6.76 -12.86
N THR A 80 -8.87 -5.63 -12.15
CA THR A 80 -9.23 -5.61 -10.72
C THR A 80 -10.64 -5.09 -10.45
N HIS A 81 -11.27 -4.43 -11.43
CA HIS A 81 -12.52 -3.68 -11.26
C HIS A 81 -12.45 -2.54 -10.22
N ALA A 82 -11.25 -2.19 -9.77
CA ALA A 82 -11.03 -1.09 -8.84
C ALA A 82 -11.27 0.27 -9.52
N ARG A 83 -11.76 1.22 -8.73
CA ARG A 83 -11.98 2.59 -9.20
C ARG A 83 -10.70 3.40 -9.09
N ARG A 84 -10.46 4.27 -10.06
CA ARG A 84 -9.38 5.25 -9.99
C ARG A 84 -9.78 6.40 -9.05
N ALA A 85 -8.81 6.93 -8.31
CA ALA A 85 -8.97 8.13 -7.48
C ALA A 85 -7.76 9.06 -7.65
N PRO A 86 -7.88 10.35 -7.28
CA PRO A 86 -6.73 11.23 -7.13
C PRO A 86 -5.74 10.70 -6.10
N LEU A 87 -4.45 11.06 -6.22
CA LEU A 87 -3.38 10.62 -5.32
C LEU A 87 -3.70 10.77 -3.83
N ARG A 88 -4.29 11.92 -3.46
CA ARG A 88 -4.62 12.27 -2.07
C ARG A 88 -5.79 11.45 -1.49
N ASP A 89 -6.59 10.82 -2.35
CA ASP A 89 -7.82 10.10 -1.96
C ASP A 89 -7.72 8.59 -2.21
N ALA A 90 -6.64 8.12 -2.84
CA ALA A 90 -6.48 6.72 -3.23
C ALA A 90 -6.08 5.83 -2.04
N ASP A 91 -6.74 4.67 -1.91
CA ASP A 91 -6.34 3.64 -0.92
C ASP A 91 -5.00 2.99 -1.29
N PHE A 92 -4.72 2.87 -2.60
CA PHE A 92 -3.46 2.32 -3.12
C PHE A 92 -2.80 3.26 -4.13
N VAL A 93 -1.52 3.53 -3.93
CA VAL A 93 -0.70 4.35 -4.84
C VAL A 93 0.32 3.44 -5.50
N VAL A 94 0.17 3.20 -6.81
CA VAL A 94 1.11 2.35 -7.56
C VAL A 94 2.15 3.22 -8.25
N VAL A 95 3.41 3.02 -7.92
CA VAL A 95 4.54 3.77 -8.49
C VAL A 95 5.40 2.80 -9.32
N PRO A 96 5.31 2.84 -10.66
CA PRO A 96 6.20 2.08 -11.54
C PRO A 96 7.69 2.25 -11.24
N ALA A 97 8.50 1.22 -11.49
CA ALA A 97 9.96 1.30 -11.35
C ALA A 97 10.60 2.40 -12.22
N ARG A 98 9.99 2.70 -13.38
CA ARG A 98 10.45 3.77 -14.28
C ARG A 98 10.07 5.19 -13.83
N ALA A 99 9.19 5.34 -12.84
CA ALA A 99 8.78 6.64 -12.35
C ALA A 99 9.98 7.37 -11.74
N ASP A 100 10.18 8.62 -12.14
CA ASP A 100 11.30 9.42 -11.67
C ASP A 100 11.24 9.68 -10.15
N ALA A 101 12.38 10.11 -9.60
CA ALA A 101 12.51 10.34 -8.17
C ALA A 101 11.52 11.38 -7.63
N GLN A 102 11.16 12.40 -8.42
CA GLN A 102 10.24 13.45 -7.97
C GLN A 102 8.80 12.92 -7.89
N THR A 103 8.37 12.15 -8.87
CA THR A 103 7.06 11.50 -8.92
C THR A 103 6.89 10.52 -7.75
N ALA A 104 7.92 9.71 -7.48
CA ALA A 104 7.89 8.77 -6.36
C ALA A 104 7.93 9.48 -4.99
N ARG A 105 8.70 10.58 -4.87
CA ARG A 105 8.70 11.45 -3.69
C ARG A 105 7.32 12.05 -3.44
N GLU A 106 6.65 12.57 -4.48
CA GLU A 106 5.30 13.13 -4.40
C GLU A 106 4.26 12.06 -4.04
N ALA A 107 4.35 10.88 -4.65
CA ALA A 107 3.48 9.74 -4.33
C ALA A 107 3.50 9.41 -2.84
N VAL A 108 4.70 9.39 -2.25
CA VAL A 108 4.89 9.15 -0.83
C VAL A 108 4.45 10.35 0.01
N ALA A 109 4.79 11.57 -0.39
CA ALA A 109 4.47 12.77 0.40
C ALA A 109 2.96 13.06 0.49
N GLU A 110 2.21 12.81 -0.58
CA GLU A 110 0.81 13.23 -0.70
C GLU A 110 -0.21 12.09 -0.50
N ALA A 111 0.27 10.85 -0.37
CA ALA A 111 -0.59 9.71 -0.04
C ALA A 111 -1.36 9.93 1.27
N CYS A 112 -2.64 9.57 1.28
CA CYS A 112 -3.53 9.72 2.43
C CYS A 112 -2.94 9.02 3.67
N CYS A 113 -2.83 9.72 4.80
CA CYS A 113 -2.36 9.11 6.07
C CYS A 113 -3.50 8.48 6.91
N GLY A 114 -4.75 8.58 6.45
CA GLY A 114 -5.92 8.25 7.24
C GLY A 114 -6.21 9.31 8.31
N THR A 115 -6.94 8.93 9.35
CA THR A 115 -7.25 9.81 10.48
C THR A 115 -7.06 9.07 11.80
N LEU A 116 -7.01 9.76 12.93
CA LEU A 116 -6.87 9.10 14.24
C LEU A 116 -8.03 8.13 14.55
N ILE A 117 -9.21 8.37 13.98
CA ILE A 117 -10.40 7.52 14.16
C ILE A 117 -10.41 6.35 13.16
N ALA A 118 -9.84 6.56 11.97
CA ALA A 118 -9.78 5.59 10.89
C ALA A 118 -8.36 5.51 10.30
N PRO A 119 -7.36 5.06 11.07
CA PRO A 119 -5.98 4.97 10.60
C PRO A 119 -5.82 3.96 9.47
N GLU A 120 -6.67 2.92 9.41
CA GLU A 120 -6.71 1.93 8.35
C GLU A 120 -7.10 2.49 6.97
N LYS A 121 -7.57 3.74 6.92
CA LYS A 121 -7.78 4.49 5.68
C LYS A 121 -6.53 5.20 5.17
N GLY A 122 -5.39 5.03 5.85
CA GLY A 122 -4.09 5.40 5.30
C GLY A 122 -3.72 4.54 4.10
N ALA A 123 -3.17 5.17 3.08
CA ALA A 123 -2.87 4.53 1.80
C ALA A 123 -1.70 3.55 1.92
N THR A 124 -1.67 2.57 1.01
CA THR A 124 -0.51 1.72 0.78
C THR A 124 0.16 2.10 -0.53
N VAL A 125 1.44 2.43 -0.47
CA VAL A 125 2.27 2.75 -1.63
C VAL A 125 2.96 1.49 -2.12
N LEU A 126 2.60 1.03 -3.31
CA LEU A 126 3.20 -0.13 -4.00
C LEU A 126 4.19 0.39 -5.03
N MET A 127 5.48 0.31 -4.74
CA MET A 127 6.53 0.98 -5.49
C MET A 127 7.50 -0.02 -6.14
N GLY A 128 7.59 0.06 -7.46
CA GLY A 128 8.62 -0.61 -8.24
C GLY A 128 9.99 0.00 -8.01
N CYS A 129 11.02 -0.83 -7.99
CA CYS A 129 12.43 -0.44 -7.99
C CYS A 129 13.20 -1.36 -8.96
N ALA A 130 14.40 -0.99 -9.39
CA ALA A 130 15.14 -1.85 -10.31
C ALA A 130 15.73 -3.07 -9.62
N ARG A 131 16.07 -2.98 -8.32
CA ARG A 131 16.77 -4.05 -7.61
C ARG A 131 16.60 -3.96 -6.10
N LEU A 132 16.27 -5.09 -5.48
CA LEU A 132 16.32 -5.31 -4.04
C LEU A 132 17.35 -6.39 -3.71
N ALA A 133 18.03 -6.28 -2.56
CA ALA A 133 18.89 -7.35 -2.09
C ALA A 133 18.85 -7.47 -0.56
N GLU A 134 19.00 -8.70 -0.08
CA GLU A 134 19.22 -8.98 1.32
C GLU A 134 20.60 -8.44 1.73
N VAL A 135 20.67 -7.85 2.91
CA VAL A 135 21.95 -7.49 3.56
C VAL A 135 22.12 -8.44 4.74
N PRO A 136 23.14 -9.32 4.74
CA PRO A 136 23.37 -10.24 5.84
C PRO A 136 23.50 -9.51 7.17
N GLU A 137 23.05 -10.16 8.25
CA GLU A 137 23.32 -9.69 9.61
C GLU A 137 24.83 -9.76 9.88
N GLY A 138 25.50 -8.62 9.80
CA GLY A 138 26.92 -8.48 10.11
C GLY A 138 27.11 -7.72 11.42
N ASP A 139 27.82 -8.33 12.36
CA ASP A 139 28.34 -7.69 13.58
C ASP A 139 29.48 -6.72 13.20
N GLY A 140 29.18 -5.59 12.58
CA GLY A 140 30.22 -4.63 12.23
C GLY A 140 29.78 -3.54 11.27
N VAL A 141 30.17 -2.31 11.59
CA VAL A 141 29.92 -1.09 10.81
C VAL A 141 30.78 -0.99 9.55
N ASP A 142 31.53 -2.04 9.18
CA ASP A 142 32.58 -1.97 8.15
C ASP A 142 32.22 -2.61 6.79
N GLU A 143 31.22 -3.49 6.70
CA GLU A 143 30.87 -4.09 5.38
C GLU A 143 29.92 -3.23 4.53
N ALA A 144 29.26 -2.24 5.11
CA ALA A 144 28.41 -1.29 4.35
C ALA A 144 29.24 -0.36 3.43
N ARG A 145 30.54 -0.18 3.70
CA ARG A 145 31.45 0.60 2.85
C ARG A 145 31.87 -0.13 1.57
N GLY A 146 31.74 -1.46 1.53
CA GLY A 146 32.13 -2.27 0.37
C GLY A 146 31.18 -2.17 -0.83
N TRP A 147 29.94 -1.71 -0.64
CA TRP A 147 29.00 -1.54 -1.75
C TRP A 147 29.22 -0.21 -2.49
N CYS A 148 29.60 0.84 -1.76
CA CYS A 148 29.81 2.17 -2.34
C CYS A 148 31.14 2.35 -3.08
N ASP A 149 32.04 1.36 -3.09
CA ASP A 149 33.35 1.47 -3.72
C ASP A 149 33.69 0.27 -4.63
N THR A 150 33.01 0.17 -5.78
CA THR A 150 33.53 -0.60 -6.92
C THR A 150 33.48 0.26 -8.19
N SER A 151 34.27 1.35 -8.19
CA SER A 151 34.62 2.06 -9.42
C SER A 151 36.14 2.14 -9.58
N GLU A 152 36.84 1.01 -9.55
CA GLU A 152 38.25 0.98 -9.96
C GLU A 152 38.39 0.88 -11.48
N ALA A 153 38.85 1.99 -12.05
CA ALA A 153 39.17 2.17 -13.45
C ALA A 153 40.33 1.27 -13.91
N LYS A 154 40.10 0.49 -14.98
CA LYS A 154 41.14 0.06 -15.91
C LYS A 154 40.67 0.09 -17.37
N GLY A 155 41.23 1.04 -18.12
CA GLY A 155 41.71 0.81 -19.50
C GLY A 155 40.69 0.79 -20.64
N ALA A 156 40.60 1.92 -21.34
CA ALA A 156 40.43 2.09 -22.79
C ALA A 156 39.42 1.18 -23.55
N GLY A 157 38.27 1.78 -23.88
CA GLY A 157 37.34 1.25 -24.90
C GLY A 157 35.93 1.80 -24.67
N GLU A 158 35.60 2.92 -25.30
CA GLU A 158 34.28 3.54 -25.25
C GLU A 158 33.18 2.61 -25.76
N VAL A 159 32.38 2.08 -24.83
CA VAL A 159 30.96 1.83 -25.00
C VAL A 159 30.31 2.34 -23.72
N LYS A 160 29.50 3.41 -23.80
CA LYS A 160 28.69 3.88 -22.65
C LYS A 160 27.63 2.83 -22.35
N GLY A 161 28.00 1.81 -21.57
CA GLY A 161 27.04 1.01 -20.82
C GLY A 161 26.37 1.90 -19.79
N VAL A 162 25.05 1.81 -19.67
CA VAL A 162 24.33 2.33 -18.50
C VAL A 162 24.90 1.58 -17.30
N GLY A 163 25.66 2.26 -16.45
CA GLY A 163 26.20 1.65 -15.24
C GLY A 163 25.06 1.12 -14.37
N GLU A 164 25.29 0.00 -13.66
CA GLU A 164 24.32 -0.50 -12.69
C GLU A 164 23.97 0.63 -11.70
N PRO A 165 22.69 0.81 -11.35
CA PRO A 165 22.29 1.87 -10.43
C PRO A 165 22.94 1.65 -9.07
N ALA A 166 23.35 2.74 -8.42
CA ALA A 166 23.93 2.69 -7.09
C ALA A 166 22.92 2.08 -6.11
N MET A 167 23.38 1.17 -5.26
CA MET A 167 22.54 0.54 -4.25
C MET A 167 22.75 1.23 -2.90
N HIS A 168 21.66 1.39 -2.18
CA HIS A 168 21.59 2.05 -0.88
C HIS A 168 21.13 1.05 0.17
N VAL A 169 21.84 0.99 1.30
CA VAL A 169 21.46 0.12 2.42
C VAL A 169 20.53 0.87 3.36
N VAL A 170 19.31 0.37 3.55
CA VAL A 170 18.32 0.94 4.46
C VAL A 170 18.20 0.05 5.69
N ALA A 171 18.29 0.67 6.87
CA ALA A 171 18.07 0.02 8.16
C ALA A 171 16.67 0.33 8.69
N LEU A 172 15.95 -0.71 9.12
CA LEU A 172 14.63 -0.61 9.74
C LEU A 172 14.67 -1.05 11.20
N ARG A 173 13.83 -0.41 12.03
CA ARG A 173 13.54 -0.80 13.42
C ARG A 173 12.05 -0.61 13.71
N GLY A 174 11.56 -1.26 14.76
CA GLY A 174 10.17 -1.18 15.19
C GLY A 174 9.56 -2.56 15.43
N PRO A 175 8.22 -2.66 15.55
CA PRO A 175 7.54 -3.94 15.74
C PRO A 175 7.91 -4.96 14.65
N GLY A 176 8.15 -6.21 15.05
CA GLY A 176 8.58 -7.28 14.13
C GLY A 176 10.09 -7.34 13.86
N VAL A 177 10.87 -6.38 14.37
CA VAL A 177 12.34 -6.34 14.26
C VAL A 177 12.95 -6.36 15.67
N GLU A 178 13.75 -7.39 16.00
CA GLU A 178 14.34 -7.52 17.36
C GLU A 178 15.31 -6.37 17.69
N ARG A 179 16.18 -6.01 16.73
CA ARG A 179 17.15 -4.91 16.91
C ARG A 179 17.14 -3.98 15.72
N GLU A 180 17.57 -4.49 14.58
CA GLU A 180 17.67 -3.78 13.31
C GLU A 180 17.63 -4.80 12.19
N ASN A 181 16.99 -4.46 11.09
CA ASN A 181 16.99 -5.26 9.87
C ASN A 181 17.43 -4.38 8.71
N ARG A 182 18.13 -4.95 7.71
CA ARG A 182 18.71 -4.19 6.60
C ARG A 182 18.39 -4.83 5.26
N PHE A 183 18.16 -3.98 4.27
CA PHE A 183 18.07 -4.38 2.88
C PHE A 183 18.75 -3.33 2.00
N ALA A 184 19.18 -3.74 0.80
CA ALA A 184 19.72 -2.84 -0.20
C ALA A 184 18.69 -2.59 -1.30
N VAL A 185 18.58 -1.34 -1.77
CA VAL A 185 17.67 -0.91 -2.83
C VAL A 185 18.32 0.14 -3.72
N ASP A 186 17.98 0.17 -5.01
CA ASP A 186 18.52 1.14 -5.97
C ASP A 186 17.87 2.54 -5.90
N ARG A 187 16.80 2.70 -5.12
CA ARG A 187 16.07 3.96 -4.96
C ARG A 187 15.69 4.26 -3.51
N VAL A 188 15.90 5.50 -3.09
CA VAL A 188 15.65 5.98 -1.72
C VAL A 188 14.85 7.29 -1.66
N ASP A 189 14.28 7.73 -2.77
CA ASP A 189 13.39 8.91 -2.84
C ASP A 189 12.21 8.83 -1.84
N TRP A 190 11.65 7.64 -1.67
CA TRP A 190 10.61 7.34 -0.67
C TRP A 190 11.07 7.56 0.78
N LEU A 191 12.36 7.38 1.09
CA LEU A 191 12.86 7.36 2.46
C LEU A 191 12.79 8.76 3.08
N HIS A 192 13.31 9.75 2.37
CA HIS A 192 13.27 11.14 2.80
C HIS A 192 11.84 11.67 2.79
N ALA A 193 11.05 11.38 1.75
CA ALA A 193 9.64 11.75 1.70
C ALA A 193 8.87 11.21 2.90
N ARG A 194 9.04 9.92 3.24
CA ARG A 194 8.37 9.30 4.38
C ARG A 194 8.79 9.93 5.70
N ALA A 195 10.06 10.26 5.88
CA ALA A 195 10.56 10.94 7.08
C ALA A 195 9.99 12.36 7.24
N GLU A 196 9.79 13.08 6.14
CA GLU A 196 9.27 14.46 6.12
C GLU A 196 7.77 14.56 6.41
N ARG A 197 6.99 13.48 6.17
CA ARG A 197 5.53 13.47 6.39
C ARG A 197 5.13 13.83 7.81
N GLY A 198 5.91 13.40 8.80
CA GLY A 198 5.62 13.68 10.21
C GLY A 198 4.25 13.16 10.69
N ASP A 199 3.72 12.11 10.06
CA ASP A 199 2.44 11.51 10.44
C ASP A 199 2.47 11.07 11.91
N GLU A 200 1.43 11.42 12.66
CA GLU A 200 1.27 10.96 14.04
C GLU A 200 0.70 9.55 14.08
N PHE A 201 1.40 8.61 14.73
CA PHE A 201 0.87 7.25 14.94
C PHE A 201 -0.47 7.32 15.72
N PRO A 202 -1.53 6.61 15.29
CA PRO A 202 -1.56 5.49 14.33
C PRO A 202 -1.77 5.86 12.85
N CYS A 203 -1.86 7.13 12.49
CA CYS A 203 -1.92 7.55 11.10
C CYS A 203 -0.60 7.25 10.38
N GLY A 204 -0.66 7.18 9.06
CA GLY A 204 0.50 7.00 8.20
C GLY A 204 0.19 6.12 6.99
N ILE A 205 1.23 5.91 6.19
CA ILE A 205 1.19 5.06 5.01
C ILE A 205 2.00 3.80 5.21
N GLU A 206 1.62 2.76 4.48
CA GLU A 206 2.44 1.57 4.30
C GLU A 206 3.23 1.70 2.99
N ILE A 207 4.45 1.18 2.93
CA ILE A 207 5.22 1.10 1.67
C ILE A 207 5.61 -0.35 1.41
N VAL A 208 5.41 -0.81 0.18
CA VAL A 208 5.91 -2.09 -0.32
C VAL A 208 6.79 -1.82 -1.54
N LEU A 209 8.06 -2.17 -1.45
CA LEU A 209 9.02 -2.11 -2.55
C LEU A 209 9.00 -3.45 -3.28
N VAL A 210 9.05 -3.42 -4.62
CA VAL A 210 9.01 -4.61 -5.47
C VAL A 210 10.00 -4.44 -6.62
N ASP A 211 10.80 -5.45 -6.93
CA ASP A 211 11.64 -5.45 -8.12
C ASP A 211 11.19 -6.46 -9.19
N PRO A 212 11.74 -6.42 -10.41
CA PRO A 212 11.31 -7.29 -11.50
C PRO A 212 11.54 -8.77 -11.23
N GLU A 213 12.50 -9.14 -10.38
CA GLU A 213 12.75 -10.52 -9.96
C GLU A 213 11.71 -11.04 -8.94
N GLY A 214 10.77 -10.19 -8.52
CA GLY A 214 9.73 -10.54 -7.56
C GLY A 214 10.21 -10.46 -6.12
N ARG A 215 11.36 -9.81 -5.85
CA ARG A 215 11.74 -9.51 -4.48
C ARG A 215 10.86 -8.40 -3.95
N VAL A 216 10.43 -8.53 -2.69
CA VAL A 216 9.54 -7.59 -2.01
C VAL A 216 10.06 -7.28 -0.62
N VAL A 217 9.94 -6.02 -0.21
CA VAL A 217 10.19 -5.56 1.16
C VAL A 217 9.03 -4.67 1.57
N ALA A 218 8.50 -4.88 2.78
CA ALA A 218 7.50 -4.00 3.36
C ALA A 218 8.11 -3.10 4.43
N ILE A 219 7.63 -1.86 4.48
CA ILE A 219 7.98 -0.83 5.45
C ILE A 219 6.69 -0.33 6.07
N PRO A 220 6.28 -0.91 7.22
CA PRO A 220 5.05 -0.50 7.86
C PRO A 220 5.12 0.93 8.41
N ARG A 221 3.98 1.60 8.60
CA ARG A 221 3.91 2.94 9.22
C ARG A 221 4.58 3.03 10.60
N SER A 222 4.58 1.91 11.34
CA SER A 222 5.17 1.81 12.69
C SER A 222 6.69 1.63 12.69
N SER A 223 7.32 1.40 11.53
CA SER A 223 8.77 1.22 11.41
C SER A 223 9.51 2.54 11.25
N SER A 224 10.64 2.70 11.95
CA SER A 224 11.64 3.73 11.62
C SER A 224 12.54 3.22 10.50
N ALA A 225 12.89 4.09 9.55
CA ALA A 225 13.76 3.76 8.42
C ALA A 225 14.88 4.79 8.30
N THR A 226 16.13 4.36 8.09
CA THR A 226 17.30 5.25 7.94
C THR A 226 18.27 4.71 6.92
N LEU A 227 18.95 5.61 6.19
CA LEU A 227 20.03 5.24 5.27
C LEU A 227 21.30 4.90 6.07
N VAL A 228 21.91 3.76 5.81
CA VAL A 228 23.18 3.36 6.43
C VAL A 228 24.34 4.06 5.73
N GLY A 229 25.22 4.69 6.51
CA GLY A 229 26.40 5.40 5.98
C GLY A 229 26.19 6.87 5.63
N ASP A 230 24.97 7.40 5.82
CA ASP A 230 24.71 8.84 5.75
C ASP A 230 25.16 9.52 7.07
N PRO A 231 26.03 10.56 7.03
CA PRO A 231 26.45 11.30 8.21
C PRO A 231 25.38 12.25 8.79
N SER A 232 24.16 12.26 8.26
CA SER A 232 23.07 13.08 8.77
C SER A 232 22.78 12.75 10.24
N PRO A 233 22.76 13.77 11.14
CA PRO A 233 22.87 13.56 12.58
C PRO A 233 21.65 12.82 13.14
N MET A 234 21.92 11.91 14.08
CA MET A 234 20.95 11.28 14.96
C MET A 234 19.88 12.29 15.39
N PHE A 235 18.68 12.17 14.81
CA PHE A 235 17.51 12.89 15.31
C PHE A 235 17.34 12.52 16.77
N HIS A 236 17.58 13.50 17.63
CA HIS A 236 17.12 13.43 19.00
C HIS A 236 15.60 13.25 18.92
N VAL A 237 15.12 12.12 19.41
CA VAL A 237 13.78 12.05 19.98
C VAL A 237 13.68 13.31 20.84
N LYS A 238 12.81 14.25 20.46
CA LYS A 238 12.42 15.31 21.36
C LYS A 238 11.77 14.61 22.55
N GLN A 239 12.58 14.31 23.57
CA GLN A 239 12.07 14.06 24.89
C GLN A 239 11.31 15.33 25.25
N SER A 240 9.99 15.19 25.39
CA SER A 240 9.14 16.21 25.97
C SER A 240 9.80 16.69 27.27
N PRO A 241 10.00 18.01 27.46
CA PRO A 241 10.64 18.49 28.66
C PRO A 241 9.67 18.34 29.85
N HIS A 242 10.12 17.58 30.84
CA HIS A 242 9.75 17.66 32.26
C HIS A 242 8.28 17.47 32.63
N CYS A 243 7.96 16.26 33.12
CA CYS A 243 7.07 16.14 34.27
C CYS A 243 7.96 16.16 35.52
N SER A 244 8.29 17.35 36.01
CA SER A 244 8.89 17.53 37.32
C SER A 244 7.83 17.35 38.39
N ALA A 245 8.15 16.54 39.40
CA ALA A 245 7.32 16.30 40.58
C ALA A 245 6.70 17.58 41.14
N ALA A 246 5.37 17.57 41.25
CA ALA A 246 4.62 18.43 42.16
C ALA A 246 3.56 17.56 42.84
N GLU A 247 3.84 17.28 44.11
CA GLU A 247 2.94 17.05 45.23
C GLU A 247 1.68 16.18 45.03
N GLU A 248 1.72 15.03 45.72
CA GLU A 248 0.56 14.32 46.21
C GLU A 248 -0.41 15.28 46.92
N GLN A 249 -1.62 15.43 46.38
CA GLN A 249 -2.76 15.86 47.17
C GLN A 249 -3.88 14.82 47.04
N MET A 250 -4.03 14.06 48.12
CA MET A 250 -5.17 13.20 48.43
C MET A 250 -6.49 13.96 48.20
N PHE A 251 -7.31 13.44 47.30
CA PHE A 251 -8.75 13.75 47.29
C PHE A 251 -9.38 13.17 48.57
N HIS A 252 -9.67 14.05 49.53
CA HIS A 252 -10.57 13.73 50.64
C HIS A 252 -12.00 13.69 50.11
N VAL A 253 -12.56 12.49 49.98
CA VAL A 253 -14.01 12.28 49.89
C VAL A 253 -14.60 12.63 51.25
N LYS A 254 -15.29 13.77 51.36
CA LYS A 254 -16.15 14.07 52.51
C LYS A 254 -17.60 13.71 52.17
N HIS A 255 -18.14 12.80 52.98
CA HIS A 255 -19.55 12.43 53.04
C HIS A 255 -20.44 13.64 53.40
N PRO A 256 -21.72 13.68 52.98
CA PRO A 256 -22.66 14.69 53.43
C PRO A 256 -23.25 14.27 54.79
N GLU A 257 -23.16 15.16 55.78
CA GLU A 257 -23.95 15.10 57.01
C GLU A 257 -25.16 16.06 56.91
N GLU A 258 -26.27 15.59 57.47
CA GLU A 258 -27.61 16.19 57.48
C GLU A 258 -27.70 17.51 58.29
N PRO A 259 -28.62 18.44 57.96
CA PRO A 259 -28.86 19.61 58.78
C PRO A 259 -29.99 19.36 59.80
N SER A 260 -29.85 19.95 60.99
CA SER A 260 -30.86 19.94 62.05
C SER A 260 -31.37 21.35 62.38
N CYS A 261 -32.71 21.42 62.52
CA CYS A 261 -33.55 22.29 63.37
C CYS A 261 -33.78 23.78 63.07
N GLU A 262 -35.02 24.08 62.64
CA GLU A 262 -36.04 25.09 63.06
C GLU A 262 -35.59 26.37 63.81
N GLU A 263 -36.12 27.60 63.61
CA GLU A 263 -37.53 28.03 63.68
C GLU A 263 -37.69 29.52 63.20
N SER A 264 -38.91 29.97 62.89
CA SER A 264 -39.33 31.34 62.45
C SER A 264 -39.88 32.17 63.64
N PRO A 265 -40.57 33.36 63.54
CA PRO A 265 -40.61 34.47 62.56
C PRO A 265 -40.65 35.91 63.22
N ARG A 266 -40.68 37.00 62.40
CA ARG A 266 -41.63 38.18 62.42
C ARG A 266 -41.03 39.58 62.09
N GLY A 267 -41.62 40.23 61.06
CA GLY A 267 -41.98 41.67 60.91
C GLY A 267 -40.87 42.68 60.58
N GLY A 268 -40.99 43.68 59.68
CA GLY A 268 -42.04 44.12 58.75
C GLY A 268 -41.73 45.55 58.21
N SER A 269 -42.18 45.85 56.97
CA SER A 269 -42.55 47.19 56.39
C SER A 269 -41.43 48.24 56.15
N VAL A 270 -41.34 49.11 55.11
CA VAL A 270 -41.95 49.50 53.80
C VAL A 270 -40.95 50.51 53.17
N ASP A 271 -40.71 50.63 51.86
CA ASP A 271 -41.41 51.42 50.81
C ASP A 271 -40.46 51.38 49.57
N GLY A 272 -40.80 51.47 48.29
CA GLY A 272 -42.03 51.62 47.52
C GLY A 272 -41.64 51.50 46.02
N THR A 273 -42.53 51.00 45.17
CA THR A 273 -42.39 50.88 43.69
C THR A 273 -43.26 51.97 43.02
N PRO A 274 -43.17 52.28 41.70
CA PRO A 274 -43.57 51.39 40.58
C PRO A 274 -42.66 51.59 39.31
N VAL A 275 -42.78 50.94 38.14
CA VAL A 275 -43.90 50.43 37.34
C VAL A 275 -43.34 49.51 36.23
N ASP A 276 -44.06 48.39 36.00
CA ASP A 276 -44.42 47.68 34.75
C ASP A 276 -43.35 47.21 33.72
N LYS A 277 -43.16 45.88 33.49
CA LYS A 277 -44.03 44.83 32.87
C LYS A 277 -44.10 44.98 31.33
N ALA A 278 -44.15 43.95 30.49
CA ALA A 278 -44.11 42.48 30.48
C ALA A 278 -43.87 42.13 28.97
N SER A 279 -43.54 40.94 28.50
CA SER A 279 -44.27 39.68 28.64
C SER A 279 -43.54 38.60 27.83
N MET A 280 -43.36 37.43 28.42
CA MET A 280 -43.12 36.15 27.77
C MET A 280 -44.26 35.23 28.23
N GLY A 281 -44.73 34.38 27.32
CA GLY A 281 -45.72 33.33 27.58
C GLY A 281 -46.45 33.01 26.28
N GLU A 282 -46.81 31.79 25.93
CA GLU A 282 -46.67 30.46 26.51
C GLU A 282 -46.82 29.49 25.31
N VAL A 283 -46.30 28.27 25.45
CA VAL A 283 -46.61 27.11 24.59
C VAL A 283 -48.06 26.66 24.77
N PRO A 284 -48.69 25.99 23.78
CA PRO A 284 -48.95 24.58 24.02
C PRO A 284 -48.89 23.64 22.79
N LEU A 285 -48.44 22.41 23.07
CA LEU A 285 -48.99 21.09 22.66
C LEU A 285 -49.61 20.97 21.27
N ARG A 286 -49.13 20.05 20.40
CA ARG A 286 -49.90 18.96 19.71
C ARG A 286 -48.99 17.84 19.18
N GLU A 287 -49.54 16.63 19.33
CA GLU A 287 -49.13 15.27 18.99
C GLU A 287 -48.45 15.02 17.64
N GLY A 288 -47.58 14.01 17.63
CA GLY A 288 -46.89 13.52 16.45
C GLY A 288 -47.69 12.52 15.60
N LEU A 289 -47.13 12.21 14.44
CA LEU A 289 -47.37 10.97 13.72
C LEU A 289 -46.04 10.52 13.10
N ALA A 290 -45.76 9.24 13.31
CA ALA A 290 -44.68 8.49 12.71
C ALA A 290 -44.82 8.47 11.18
N GLY A 291 -43.71 8.66 10.48
CA GLY A 291 -43.56 8.31 9.08
C GLY A 291 -42.54 7.18 8.98
N GLU A 292 -43.03 5.95 9.00
CA GLU A 292 -42.28 4.79 8.53
C GLU A 292 -42.00 4.99 7.03
N VAL A 293 -40.72 4.87 6.61
CA VAL A 293 -40.39 4.70 5.20
C VAL A 293 -39.98 3.25 5.02
N SER A 294 -40.92 2.53 4.42
CA SER A 294 -40.89 1.13 4.03
C SER A 294 -39.81 0.84 2.99
N ALA A 295 -39.19 -0.32 3.18
CA ALA A 295 -38.37 -1.00 2.18
C ALA A 295 -39.23 -1.36 0.97
N ASP A 296 -38.88 -0.85 -0.21
CA ASP A 296 -39.42 -1.35 -1.46
C ASP A 296 -38.50 -2.43 -2.04
N ARG A 297 -39.06 -3.64 -2.09
CA ARG A 297 -38.56 -4.78 -2.83
C ARG A 297 -38.85 -4.54 -4.30
N ALA A 298 -37.81 -4.37 -5.12
CA ALA A 298 -37.97 -4.49 -6.56
C ALA A 298 -38.18 -5.96 -6.92
N SER A 299 -39.33 -6.20 -7.54
CA SER A 299 -39.83 -7.46 -8.07
C SER A 299 -38.97 -7.98 -9.22
N VAL A 300 -38.92 -9.30 -9.27
CA VAL A 300 -38.55 -10.13 -10.42
C VAL A 300 -39.41 -9.80 -11.64
N ASP A 301 -38.78 -9.55 -12.79
CA ASP A 301 -39.41 -9.66 -14.10
C ASP A 301 -38.78 -10.84 -14.85
N GLU A 302 -39.60 -11.85 -15.06
CA GLU A 302 -39.40 -13.00 -15.96
C GLU A 302 -39.43 -12.51 -17.41
N ALA A 303 -38.29 -12.50 -18.09
CA ALA A 303 -38.22 -12.40 -19.55
C ALA A 303 -38.09 -13.81 -20.16
N SER A 304 -39.24 -14.33 -20.57
CA SER A 304 -39.41 -15.56 -21.35
C SER A 304 -38.92 -15.41 -22.79
N MET A 305 -38.10 -16.37 -23.22
CA MET A 305 -37.92 -16.94 -24.57
C MET A 305 -37.74 -16.01 -25.78
N GLY A 306 -36.52 -16.07 -26.34
CA GLY A 306 -36.25 -15.82 -27.76
C GLY A 306 -35.12 -16.72 -28.23
N GLU A 307 -35.45 -17.94 -28.67
CA GLU A 307 -34.53 -18.78 -29.44
C GLU A 307 -34.18 -18.09 -30.76
N ALA A 308 -32.88 -17.90 -31.03
CA ALA A 308 -32.39 -17.55 -32.36
C ALA A 308 -31.85 -18.82 -33.05
N PRO A 309 -32.14 -19.02 -34.34
CA PRO A 309 -32.04 -20.32 -35.00
C PRO A 309 -30.60 -20.71 -35.34
N MET A 310 -30.33 -22.00 -35.19
CA MET A 310 -29.20 -22.72 -35.79
C MET A 310 -29.32 -22.64 -37.33
N GLY A 311 -28.58 -21.72 -37.94
CA GLY A 311 -28.38 -21.66 -39.38
C GLY A 311 -27.31 -22.67 -39.80
N GLY A 312 -27.75 -23.78 -40.38
CA GLY A 312 -26.87 -24.74 -41.06
C GLY A 312 -26.61 -24.39 -42.53
N ALA A 313 -25.51 -24.96 -43.02
CA ALA A 313 -25.09 -25.24 -44.41
C ALA A 313 -24.16 -24.21 -45.11
N PRO A 314 -23.35 -24.64 -46.11
CA PRO A 314 -23.17 -25.99 -46.66
C PRO A 314 -21.72 -26.53 -46.66
N ALA A 315 -21.62 -27.84 -46.83
CA ALA A 315 -20.41 -28.53 -47.24
C ALA A 315 -19.98 -28.06 -48.64
N GLY A 316 -18.72 -27.65 -48.78
CA GLY A 316 -18.06 -27.41 -50.05
C GLY A 316 -16.87 -28.36 -50.20
N GLU A 317 -17.01 -29.33 -51.09
CA GLU A 317 -15.91 -30.16 -51.57
C GLU A 317 -14.90 -29.31 -52.34
N ALA A 318 -13.61 -29.44 -52.02
CA ALA A 318 -12.55 -28.98 -52.91
C ALA A 318 -11.30 -29.88 -52.77
N SER A 319 -11.27 -30.87 -53.68
CA SER A 319 -10.15 -31.30 -54.52
C SER A 319 -8.76 -31.54 -53.91
N MET A 320 -8.31 -32.79 -54.05
CA MET A 320 -6.94 -33.25 -53.85
C MET A 320 -5.92 -32.48 -54.71
N GLY A 321 -4.89 -31.95 -54.08
CA GLY A 321 -3.64 -31.51 -54.71
C GLY A 321 -2.48 -32.38 -54.22
N LYS A 322 -1.78 -33.03 -55.15
CA LYS A 322 -0.72 -34.01 -54.91
C LYS A 322 0.52 -33.43 -54.21
N ALA A 323 1.13 -34.26 -53.37
CA ALA A 323 2.47 -34.10 -52.85
C ALA A 323 3.55 -34.25 -53.95
N PRO A 324 4.69 -33.53 -53.84
CA PRO A 324 5.94 -33.98 -54.40
C PRO A 324 6.80 -34.71 -53.35
N THR A 325 7.31 -35.83 -53.81
CA THR A 325 8.33 -36.71 -53.25
C THR A 325 9.66 -36.00 -52.98
N GLY A 326 10.28 -36.27 -51.84
CA GLY A 326 11.68 -35.95 -51.55
C GLY A 326 12.30 -37.09 -50.76
N GLU A 327 13.30 -37.73 -51.35
CA GLU A 327 13.90 -39.00 -50.94
C GLU A 327 14.81 -38.88 -49.71
N ALA A 328 15.03 -40.04 -49.10
CA ALA A 328 15.82 -40.26 -47.90
C ALA A 328 17.31 -39.98 -48.10
N SER A 329 18.01 -39.67 -46.99
CA SER A 329 19.44 -39.92 -46.86
C SER A 329 19.77 -40.33 -45.43
N THR A 330 20.57 -41.37 -45.36
CA THR A 330 20.88 -42.23 -44.23
C THR A 330 21.95 -41.68 -43.31
N SER A 331 21.96 -42.23 -42.10
CA SER A 331 22.99 -42.21 -41.05
C SER A 331 24.43 -42.29 -41.53
N GLU A 332 25.33 -41.58 -40.85
CA GLU A 332 26.63 -42.10 -40.40
C GLU A 332 27.27 -41.13 -39.36
N VAL A 333 27.50 -41.62 -38.14
CA VAL A 333 28.33 -40.97 -37.12
C VAL A 333 29.60 -41.80 -37.01
N SER A 334 30.72 -41.23 -37.45
CA SER A 334 32.06 -41.78 -37.24
C SER A 334 32.66 -41.22 -35.96
N ALA A 335 33.02 -42.14 -35.06
CA ALA A 335 33.94 -41.91 -33.96
C ALA A 335 35.38 -42.18 -34.42
N ASN A 336 36.32 -41.33 -33.98
CA ASN A 336 37.62 -41.68 -33.37
C ASN A 336 38.79 -40.77 -33.75
N GLY A 337 39.63 -40.53 -32.74
CA GLY A 337 41.03 -40.14 -32.84
C GLY A 337 41.25 -38.63 -32.88
N GLU A 338 42.14 -38.01 -32.10
CA GLU A 338 43.37 -38.56 -31.53
C GLU A 338 43.88 -37.67 -30.39
N VAL A 339 44.49 -38.32 -29.40
CA VAL A 339 45.27 -37.73 -28.33
C VAL A 339 46.70 -37.54 -28.83
N ARG A 340 47.21 -36.31 -28.80
CA ARG A 340 48.53 -35.96 -28.28
C ARG A 340 48.74 -34.45 -28.21
#